data_AF-A0A9E8N0W9-F1
#
_entry.id   AF-A0A9E8N0W9-F1
#
_cell.length_a   1.000
_cell.length_b   1.000
_cell.length_c   1.000
_cell.angle_alpha   90.00
_cell.angle_beta   90.00
_cell.angle_gamma   90.00
#
_symmetry.space_group_name_H-M   'P 1'
#
loop_
_entity.id
_entity.type
_entity.pdbx_description
1 polymer ?
#
loop_
_entity_poly.entity_id
_entity_poly.type
_entity_poly.pdbx_seq_one_letter_code
_entity_poly.pdbx_strand_id
1 'polypeptide(L)'
;MKKITLLFLLILSQSTFGQVEFTETKKLAATCKVWGVLKYYHPKVANGIYHWDNQLFDVLPKIEQAKTKEAFSLVLEDWINSLGEVEAIAPIMLSEDIDYFEKNFDLSWIDKNDLFSNNLSRALKFIENNRFQGNQNYVHQRKAGNIFVKNEDYSAYDFNDKNSRLLALFMYWNLMEYFYPYKYVMDKDWDSTLEDMIPLFIEANNDDDFYLAMQKLTVRLNDSHVVFHRYLGKGTKTKRFLPVTCKIIEEKIIVTEVLQVALTEKEDIKVGDVITKVNGKSIKEIILENRDFISASNEAYYLEHILEPVLSGYSETITLEFLKEGMTTSKTIDWNDYNIWQRWELNQASKLKINLNV
;
A
#
# COMPACT_ATOMS: atom_id res chain seq x y z
N MET A 1 25.64 -50.58 30.21
CA MET A 1 26.23 -49.74 29.13
C MET A 1 25.47 -49.85 27.79
N LYS A 2 24.13 -49.82 27.76
CA LYS A 2 23.33 -49.82 26.52
C LYS A 2 22.24 -48.75 26.44
N LYS A 3 22.05 -47.95 27.50
CA LYS A 3 21.04 -46.88 27.54
C LYS A 3 21.59 -45.47 27.35
N ILE A 4 22.91 -45.28 27.44
CA ILE A 4 23.55 -43.96 27.26
C ILE A 4 23.85 -43.70 25.77
N THR A 5 24.03 -44.74 24.96
CA THR A 5 24.31 -44.59 23.52
C THR A 5 23.08 -44.14 22.71
N LEU A 6 21.87 -44.41 23.19
CA LEU A 6 20.64 -44.01 22.49
C LEU A 6 20.29 -42.53 22.68
N LEU A 7 20.78 -41.90 23.76
CA LEU A 7 20.52 -40.48 24.03
C LEU A 7 21.42 -39.56 23.20
N PHE A 8 22.61 -40.03 22.79
CA PHE A 8 23.52 -39.26 21.93
C PHE A 8 23.11 -39.30 20.44
N LEU A 9 22.30 -40.28 20.02
CA LEU A 9 21.81 -40.37 18.64
C LEU A 9 20.52 -39.56 18.39
N LEU A 10 19.84 -39.11 19.45
CA LEU A 10 18.62 -38.29 19.37
C LEU A 10 18.88 -36.78 19.43
N ILE A 11 20.11 -36.35 19.73
CA ILE A 11 20.50 -34.93 19.75
C ILE A 11 21.13 -34.50 18.41
N LEU A 12 21.46 -35.45 17.53
CA LEU A 12 22.05 -35.18 16.21
C LEU A 12 21.02 -34.97 15.08
N SER A 13 19.71 -34.99 15.36
CA SER A 13 18.68 -34.96 14.32
C SER A 13 17.75 -33.75 14.33
N GLN A 14 18.10 -32.64 14.98
CA GLN A 14 17.35 -31.38 14.83
C GLN A 14 18.28 -30.16 14.77
N SER A 15 19.19 -30.19 13.80
CA SER A 15 19.66 -28.97 13.16
C SER A 15 19.11 -28.95 11.75
N THR A 16 17.78 -28.93 11.61
CA THR A 16 17.19 -28.33 10.42
C THR A 16 17.57 -26.86 10.49
N PHE A 17 18.73 -26.51 9.92
CA PHE A 17 18.94 -25.17 9.43
C PHE A 17 17.67 -24.84 8.65
N GLY A 18 16.93 -23.82 9.07
CA GLY A 18 15.77 -23.34 8.34
C GLY A 18 16.25 -23.05 6.92
N GLN A 19 15.96 -23.96 6.00
CA GLN A 19 16.31 -23.75 4.61
C GLN A 19 15.49 -22.53 4.19
N VAL A 20 16.16 -21.46 3.81
CA VAL A 20 15.50 -20.27 3.27
C VAL A 20 14.58 -20.75 2.16
N GLU A 21 13.28 -20.60 2.38
CA GLU A 21 12.28 -21.17 1.48
C GLU A 21 12.42 -20.50 0.11
N PHE A 22 12.74 -21.27 -0.92
CA PHE A 22 12.90 -20.77 -2.29
C PHE A 22 11.51 -20.65 -2.97
N THR A 23 10.70 -19.71 -2.48
CA THR A 23 9.32 -19.51 -2.93
C THR A 23 9.23 -18.59 -4.14
N GLU A 24 8.11 -18.66 -4.87
CA GLU A 24 7.80 -17.71 -5.94
C GLU A 24 7.73 -16.28 -5.42
N THR A 25 7.12 -16.06 -4.26
CA THR A 25 7.06 -14.74 -3.59
C THR A 25 8.44 -14.15 -3.36
N LYS A 26 9.39 -14.92 -2.80
CA LYS A 26 10.75 -14.40 -2.56
C LYS A 26 11.53 -14.14 -3.85
N LYS A 27 11.34 -14.98 -4.88
CA LYS A 27 11.92 -14.71 -6.21
C LYS A 27 11.39 -13.41 -6.80
N LEU A 28 10.08 -13.19 -6.75
CA LEU A 28 9.44 -11.98 -7.26
C LEU A 28 9.84 -10.75 -6.44
N ALA A 29 9.90 -10.85 -5.11
CA ALA A 29 10.34 -9.76 -4.25
C ALA A 29 11.79 -9.35 -4.55
N ALA A 30 12.70 -10.32 -4.67
CA ALA A 30 14.08 -10.05 -5.06
C ALA A 30 14.18 -9.46 -6.49
N THR A 31 13.38 -9.96 -7.43
CA THR A 31 13.33 -9.43 -8.81
C THR A 31 12.81 -7.99 -8.84
N CYS A 32 11.80 -7.65 -8.03
CA CYS A 32 11.26 -6.30 -7.89
C CYS A 32 12.34 -5.30 -7.46
N LYS A 33 13.13 -5.66 -6.44
CA LYS A 33 14.21 -4.80 -5.95
C LYS A 33 15.30 -4.60 -7.00
N VAL A 34 15.71 -5.68 -7.68
CA VAL A 34 16.68 -5.60 -8.78
C VAL A 34 16.16 -4.74 -9.92
N TRP A 35 14.89 -4.91 -10.32
CA TRP A 35 14.26 -4.10 -11.35
C TRP A 35 14.28 -2.60 -11.00
N GLY A 36 14.05 -2.23 -9.74
CA GLY A 36 14.12 -0.84 -9.27
C GLY A 36 15.52 -0.25 -9.23
N VAL A 37 16.50 -1.01 -8.70
CA VAL A 37 17.92 -0.61 -8.74
C VAL A 37 18.33 -0.31 -10.18
N LEU A 38 18.01 -1.19 -11.11
CA LEU A 38 18.34 -0.99 -12.50
C LEU A 38 17.58 0.20 -13.10
N LYS A 39 16.27 0.35 -12.81
CA LYS A 39 15.43 1.46 -13.28
C LYS A 39 16.03 2.82 -12.97
N TYR A 40 16.51 3.01 -11.73
CA TYR A 40 16.96 4.31 -11.27
C TYR A 40 18.47 4.50 -11.34
N TYR A 41 19.28 3.45 -11.27
CA TYR A 41 20.74 3.55 -11.15
C TYR A 41 21.52 3.11 -12.39
N HIS A 42 21.03 2.16 -13.19
CA HIS A 42 21.80 1.71 -14.34
C HIS A 42 21.84 2.80 -15.43
N PRO A 43 23.02 3.31 -15.86
CA PRO A 43 23.12 4.47 -16.75
C PRO A 43 22.29 4.40 -18.02
N LYS A 44 22.23 3.22 -18.66
CA LYS A 44 21.44 3.02 -19.89
C LYS A 44 19.95 2.75 -19.64
N VAL A 45 19.56 2.37 -18.43
CA VAL A 45 18.13 2.18 -18.12
C VAL A 45 17.57 3.51 -17.66
N ALA A 46 18.20 4.12 -16.66
CA ALA A 46 17.79 5.39 -16.07
C ALA A 46 17.79 6.57 -17.08
N ASN A 47 18.54 6.47 -18.19
CA ASN A 47 18.51 7.44 -19.29
C ASN A 47 17.43 7.17 -20.36
N GLY A 48 16.68 6.06 -20.26
CA GLY A 48 15.56 5.73 -21.14
C GLY A 48 15.91 5.00 -22.44
N ILE A 49 17.10 4.40 -22.59
CA ILE A 49 17.42 3.60 -23.80
C ILE A 49 16.52 2.36 -23.93
N TYR A 50 16.09 1.78 -22.79
CA TYR A 50 15.28 0.57 -22.77
C TYR A 50 13.80 0.86 -22.50
N HIS A 51 12.92 0.12 -23.19
CA HIS A 51 11.52 -0.05 -22.79
C HIS A 51 11.46 -0.93 -21.54
N TRP A 52 11.72 -0.31 -20.40
CA TRP A 52 12.09 -1.02 -19.17
C TRP A 52 10.99 -1.93 -18.61
N ASP A 53 9.74 -1.50 -18.74
CA ASP A 53 8.57 -2.28 -18.35
C ASP A 53 8.46 -3.57 -19.19
N ASN A 54 8.72 -3.50 -20.50
CA ASN A 54 8.75 -4.68 -21.38
C ASN A 54 9.89 -5.64 -21.01
N GLN A 55 11.05 -5.12 -20.59
CA GLN A 55 12.17 -5.96 -20.14
C GLN A 55 11.79 -6.82 -18.93
N LEU A 56 10.91 -6.32 -18.04
CA LEU A 56 10.40 -7.12 -16.93
C LEU A 56 9.58 -8.31 -17.45
N PHE A 57 8.71 -8.10 -18.43
CA PHE A 57 7.90 -9.16 -19.03
C PHE A 57 8.73 -10.26 -19.70
N ASP A 58 9.89 -9.90 -20.28
CA ASP A 58 10.82 -10.87 -20.86
C ASP A 58 11.54 -11.73 -19.79
N VAL A 59 11.69 -11.19 -18.58
CA VAL A 59 12.47 -11.82 -17.48
C VAL A 59 11.58 -12.65 -16.56
N LEU A 60 10.35 -12.23 -16.27
CA LEU A 60 9.44 -12.93 -15.36
C LEU A 60 9.28 -14.44 -15.68
N PRO A 61 9.11 -14.89 -16.94
CA PRO A 61 9.02 -16.32 -17.26
C PRO A 61 10.30 -17.10 -16.90
N LYS A 62 11.48 -16.49 -17.06
CA LYS A 62 12.77 -17.11 -16.71
C LYS A 62 12.91 -17.24 -15.20
N ILE A 63 12.45 -16.24 -14.45
CA ILE A 63 12.40 -16.26 -12.99
C ILE A 63 11.46 -17.36 -12.48
N GLU A 64 10.30 -17.53 -13.11
CA GLU A 64 9.34 -18.60 -12.77
C GLU A 64 9.95 -20.01 -12.99
N GLN A 65 10.67 -20.17 -14.11
CA GLN A 65 11.34 -21.42 -14.49
C GLN A 65 12.55 -21.74 -13.61
N ALA A 66 13.26 -20.75 -13.05
CA ALA A 66 14.38 -20.98 -12.15
C ALA A 66 13.95 -21.77 -10.90
N LYS A 67 14.52 -22.97 -10.73
CA LYS A 67 14.22 -23.91 -9.62
C LYS A 67 15.29 -23.94 -8.53
N THR A 68 16.42 -23.27 -8.73
CA THR A 68 17.49 -23.15 -7.72
C THR A 68 17.96 -21.70 -7.57
N LYS A 69 18.64 -21.40 -6.47
CA LYS A 69 19.20 -20.06 -6.19
C LYS A 69 20.24 -19.66 -7.24
N GLU A 70 21.04 -20.63 -7.70
CA GLU A 70 22.07 -20.44 -8.72
C GLU A 70 21.44 -20.12 -10.07
N ALA A 71 20.41 -20.87 -10.48
CA ALA A 71 19.68 -20.59 -11.71
C ALA A 71 18.97 -19.23 -11.65
N PHE A 72 18.38 -18.88 -10.50
CA PHE A 72 17.74 -17.58 -10.30
C PHE A 72 18.74 -16.43 -10.40
N SER A 73 19.89 -16.54 -9.71
CA SER A 73 20.95 -15.52 -9.79
C SER A 73 21.48 -15.38 -11.21
N LEU A 74 21.69 -16.49 -11.92
CA LEU A 74 22.16 -16.46 -13.31
C LEU A 74 21.21 -15.70 -14.23
N VAL A 75 19.88 -15.87 -14.08
CA VAL A 75 18.89 -15.11 -14.86
C VAL A 75 19.06 -13.60 -14.66
N LEU A 76 19.27 -13.15 -13.42
CA LEU A 76 19.45 -11.73 -13.11
C LEU A 76 20.83 -11.22 -13.55
N GLU A 77 21.88 -12.02 -13.42
CA GLU A 77 23.22 -11.71 -13.93
C GLU A 77 23.20 -11.53 -15.46
N ASP A 78 22.58 -12.46 -16.19
CA ASP A 78 22.43 -12.38 -17.64
C ASP A 78 21.60 -11.16 -18.06
N TRP A 79 20.57 -10.80 -17.28
CA TRP A 79 19.80 -9.59 -17.51
C TRP A 79 20.65 -8.34 -17.33
N ILE A 80 21.44 -8.23 -16.26
CA ILE A 80 22.35 -7.10 -16.05
C ILE A 80 23.36 -6.99 -17.19
N ASN A 81 23.95 -8.12 -17.60
CA ASN A 81 24.94 -8.15 -18.67
C ASN A 81 24.36 -7.71 -20.03
N SER A 82 23.07 -7.99 -20.31
CA SER A 82 22.41 -7.61 -21.56
C SER A 82 22.13 -6.10 -21.66
N LEU A 83 22.18 -5.36 -20.55
CA LEU A 83 22.05 -3.91 -20.52
C LEU A 83 23.33 -3.19 -20.97
N GLY A 84 24.41 -3.94 -21.17
CA GLY A 84 25.71 -3.48 -21.60
C GLY A 84 26.52 -2.83 -20.48
N GLU A 85 27.76 -2.44 -20.82
CA GLU A 85 28.74 -2.03 -19.80
C GLU A 85 28.35 -0.73 -19.08
N VAL A 86 28.69 -0.69 -17.79
CA VAL A 86 28.61 0.48 -16.91
C VAL A 86 30.03 1.01 -16.70
N GLU A 87 30.24 2.27 -17.03
CA GLU A 87 31.55 2.91 -16.85
C GLU A 87 31.80 3.21 -15.37
N ALA A 88 33.04 3.00 -14.92
CA ALA A 88 33.44 3.40 -13.59
C ALA A 88 33.54 4.93 -13.50
N ILE A 89 32.94 5.52 -12.47
CA ILE A 89 32.99 6.96 -12.20
C ILE A 89 33.89 7.26 -11.00
N ALA A 90 34.30 8.51 -10.87
CA ALA A 90 34.95 8.96 -9.64
C ALA A 90 34.02 8.78 -8.43
N PRO A 91 34.55 8.52 -7.22
CA PRO A 91 33.74 8.41 -6.02
C PRO A 91 32.81 9.61 -5.87
N ILE A 92 31.53 9.34 -5.62
CA ILE A 92 30.52 10.38 -5.42
C ILE A 92 30.79 11.01 -4.05
N MET A 93 31.34 12.22 -4.06
CA MET A 93 31.63 12.97 -2.85
C MET A 93 30.35 13.57 -2.28
N LEU A 94 29.99 13.13 -1.08
CA LEU A 94 28.99 13.80 -0.26
C LEU A 94 29.61 15.03 0.41
N SER A 95 28.81 16.08 0.62
CA SER A 95 29.27 17.26 1.35
C SER A 95 29.34 16.94 2.84
N GLU A 96 30.50 17.12 3.46
CA GLU A 96 30.69 16.95 4.91
C GLU A 96 29.88 17.96 5.74
N ASP A 97 29.47 19.08 5.12
CA ASP A 97 28.69 20.14 5.76
C ASP A 97 27.18 19.86 5.75
N ILE A 98 26.72 18.78 5.09
CA ILE A 98 25.31 18.41 4.99
C ILE A 98 25.06 17.15 5.84
N ASP A 99 24.20 17.29 6.84
CA ASP A 99 23.66 16.15 7.58
C ASP A 99 22.54 15.49 6.74
N TYR A 100 22.87 14.37 6.10
CA TYR A 100 21.93 13.65 5.25
C TYR A 100 21.03 12.74 6.10
N PHE A 101 19.72 12.77 5.81
CA PHE A 101 18.77 11.88 6.46
C PHE A 101 18.76 10.49 5.78
N GLU A 102 19.53 9.55 6.31
CA GLU A 102 19.75 8.24 5.68
C GLU A 102 18.80 7.13 6.17
N LYS A 103 17.92 7.39 7.15
CA LYS A 103 17.08 6.33 7.75
C LYS A 103 16.06 5.69 6.80
N ASN A 104 15.77 6.32 5.67
CA ASN A 104 14.76 5.83 4.72
C ASN A 104 15.32 4.93 3.63
N PHE A 105 16.64 4.89 3.44
CA PHE A 105 17.22 4.27 2.26
C PHE A 105 18.17 3.15 2.67
N ASP A 106 17.81 1.90 2.35
CA ASP A 106 18.57 0.72 2.71
C ASP A 106 18.77 -0.18 1.48
N LEU A 107 20.02 -0.25 0.99
CA LEU A 107 20.43 -1.19 -0.05
C LEU A 107 21.24 -2.38 0.51
N SER A 108 21.29 -2.55 1.83
CA SER A 108 22.02 -3.66 2.46
C SER A 108 21.44 -5.03 2.10
N TRP A 109 20.21 -5.08 1.58
CA TRP A 109 19.63 -6.29 1.00
C TRP A 109 20.45 -6.84 -0.17
N ILE A 110 21.23 -6.03 -0.89
CA ILE A 110 22.09 -6.50 -1.97
C ILE A 110 23.11 -7.53 -1.46
N ASP A 111 23.59 -7.36 -0.22
CA ASP A 111 24.52 -8.29 0.43
C ASP A 111 23.84 -9.39 1.25
N LYS A 112 22.66 -9.09 1.78
CA LYS A 112 21.96 -9.97 2.73
C LYS A 112 20.96 -10.91 2.07
N ASN A 113 20.74 -10.80 0.75
CA ASN A 113 19.76 -11.62 0.06
C ASN A 113 20.27 -13.05 -0.15
N ASP A 114 19.67 -13.99 0.56
CA ASP A 114 20.00 -15.41 0.50
C ASP A 114 19.78 -16.08 -0.87
N LEU A 115 19.09 -15.41 -1.82
CA LEU A 115 18.90 -15.90 -3.18
C LEU A 115 20.06 -15.51 -4.12
N PHE A 116 20.90 -14.57 -3.72
CA PHE A 116 21.89 -13.98 -4.60
C PHE A 116 23.23 -14.72 -4.54
N SER A 117 23.83 -14.89 -5.72
CA SER A 117 25.23 -15.25 -5.84
C SER A 117 26.10 -14.05 -5.44
N ASN A 118 27.33 -14.33 -5.02
CA ASN A 118 28.33 -13.29 -4.79
C ASN A 118 28.62 -12.45 -6.06
N ASN A 119 28.43 -13.02 -7.25
CA ASN A 119 28.64 -12.30 -8.51
C ASN A 119 27.52 -11.29 -8.74
N LEU A 120 26.26 -11.70 -8.55
CA LEU A 120 25.10 -10.82 -8.67
C LEU A 120 25.19 -9.64 -7.69
N SER A 121 25.47 -9.91 -6.41
CA SER A 121 25.64 -8.84 -5.41
C SER A 121 26.76 -7.87 -5.78
N ARG A 122 27.89 -8.38 -6.29
CA ARG A 122 29.00 -7.53 -6.78
C ARG A 122 28.60 -6.67 -7.98
N ALA A 123 27.85 -7.22 -8.94
CA ALA A 123 27.36 -6.48 -10.09
C ALA A 123 26.41 -5.35 -9.69
N LEU A 124 25.46 -5.61 -8.80
CA LEU A 124 24.52 -4.62 -8.29
C LEU A 124 25.22 -3.50 -7.51
N LYS A 125 26.17 -3.85 -6.63
CA LYS A 125 27.02 -2.87 -5.95
C LYS A 125 27.86 -2.04 -6.89
N PHE A 126 28.37 -2.64 -7.96
CA PHE A 126 29.11 -1.89 -8.97
C PHE A 126 28.20 -0.86 -9.64
N ILE A 127 26.95 -1.21 -9.94
CA ILE A 127 25.96 -0.27 -10.48
C ILE A 127 25.61 0.83 -9.48
N GLU A 128 25.41 0.49 -8.20
CA GLU A 128 25.14 1.47 -7.13
C GLU A 128 26.26 2.51 -6.99
N ASN A 129 27.51 2.04 -6.97
CA ASN A 129 28.69 2.90 -6.85
C ASN A 129 28.94 3.73 -8.11
N ASN A 130 28.47 3.26 -9.27
CA ASN A 130 28.61 3.92 -10.57
C ASN A 130 27.26 4.37 -11.14
N ARG A 131 26.33 4.72 -10.25
CA ARG A 131 24.93 4.99 -10.59
C ARG A 131 24.79 6.24 -11.45
N PHE A 132 23.76 6.23 -12.30
CA PHE A 132 23.41 7.33 -13.18
C PHE A 132 23.26 8.67 -12.42
N GLN A 133 24.04 9.67 -12.85
CA GLN A 133 24.01 11.04 -12.30
C GLN A 133 23.31 12.04 -13.23
N GLY A 134 22.77 11.57 -14.36
CA GLY A 134 22.10 12.43 -15.35
C GLY A 134 20.63 12.71 -15.04
N ASN A 135 19.94 13.29 -16.02
CA ASN A 135 18.50 13.55 -15.91
C ASN A 135 17.72 12.23 -16.00
N GLN A 136 17.10 11.84 -14.89
CA GLN A 136 16.28 10.63 -14.78
C GLN A 136 15.18 10.60 -15.84
N ASN A 137 15.04 9.48 -16.54
CA ASN A 137 13.99 9.27 -17.56
C ASN A 137 12.61 9.04 -16.93
N TYR A 138 12.55 8.40 -15.76
CA TYR A 138 11.29 7.93 -15.17
C TYR A 138 10.71 8.87 -14.11
N VAL A 139 11.53 9.74 -13.53
CA VAL A 139 11.10 10.64 -12.46
C VAL A 139 11.66 12.05 -12.65
N HIS A 140 10.98 13.03 -12.08
CA HIS A 140 11.52 14.37 -11.92
C HIS A 140 11.02 14.99 -10.61
N GLN A 141 11.84 15.86 -10.03
CA GLN A 141 11.50 16.61 -8.83
C GLN A 141 10.91 17.97 -9.21
N ARG A 142 9.80 18.37 -8.58
CA ARG A 142 9.25 19.73 -8.69
C ARG A 142 9.88 20.66 -7.64
N LYS A 143 9.64 21.96 -7.78
CA LYS A 143 10.16 23.00 -6.88
C LYS A 143 9.86 22.76 -5.40
N ALA A 144 8.71 22.19 -5.07
CA ALA A 144 8.31 21.87 -3.71
C ALA A 144 8.91 20.55 -3.17
N GLY A 145 9.81 19.91 -3.92
CA GLY A 145 10.47 18.67 -3.54
C GLY A 145 9.71 17.40 -3.93
N ASN A 146 8.44 17.51 -4.35
CA ASN A 146 7.63 16.36 -4.77
C ASN A 146 8.23 15.65 -6.00
N ILE A 147 8.21 14.33 -5.97
CA ILE A 147 8.62 13.47 -7.08
C ILE A 147 7.41 13.16 -7.95
N PHE A 148 7.58 13.31 -9.26
CA PHE A 148 6.58 12.98 -10.26
C PHE A 148 7.15 11.94 -11.22
N VAL A 149 6.36 10.90 -11.45
CA VAL A 149 6.61 9.89 -12.47
C VAL A 149 6.37 10.49 -13.86
N LYS A 150 7.19 10.12 -14.85
CA LYS A 150 7.08 10.54 -16.24
C LYS A 150 7.55 9.42 -17.17
N ASN A 151 7.18 9.52 -18.45
CA ASN A 151 7.57 8.56 -19.50
C ASN A 151 7.15 7.10 -19.21
N GLU A 152 6.12 6.91 -18.39
CA GLU A 152 5.45 5.62 -18.23
C GLU A 152 4.24 5.57 -19.19
N ASP A 153 3.99 4.42 -19.79
CA ASP A 153 2.81 4.19 -20.62
C ASP A 153 1.77 3.40 -19.84
N TYR A 154 0.76 4.10 -19.32
CA TYR A 154 -0.32 3.47 -18.59
C TYR A 154 -1.42 2.87 -19.48
N SER A 155 -1.41 3.16 -20.78
CA SER A 155 -2.48 2.76 -21.69
C SER A 155 -2.42 1.29 -22.10
N ALA A 156 -1.27 0.66 -21.91
CA ALA A 156 -1.01 -0.73 -22.25
C ALA A 156 -1.34 -1.73 -21.12
N TYR A 157 -1.73 -1.26 -19.93
CA TYR A 157 -2.01 -2.15 -18.80
C TYR A 157 -3.34 -2.89 -18.95
N ASP A 158 -3.28 -4.22 -18.87
CA ASP A 158 -4.45 -5.08 -18.68
C ASP A 158 -4.40 -5.65 -17.26
N PHE A 159 -5.26 -5.17 -16.37
CA PHE A 159 -5.25 -5.64 -14.98
C PHE A 159 -5.86 -7.04 -14.80
N ASN A 160 -6.38 -7.66 -15.86
CA ASN A 160 -6.68 -9.10 -15.88
C ASN A 160 -5.42 -9.96 -16.12
N ASP A 161 -4.34 -9.37 -16.65
CA ASP A 161 -3.05 -10.05 -16.84
C ASP A 161 -2.19 -10.02 -15.57
N LYS A 162 -1.66 -11.20 -15.19
CA LYS A 162 -0.81 -11.38 -13.99
C LYS A 162 0.43 -10.49 -14.04
N ASN A 163 1.09 -10.43 -15.19
CA ASN A 163 2.36 -9.72 -15.30
C ASN A 163 2.15 -8.21 -15.23
N SER A 164 1.07 -7.69 -15.81
CA SER A 164 0.66 -6.29 -15.71
C SER A 164 0.37 -5.87 -14.26
N ARG A 165 -0.31 -6.72 -13.48
CA ARG A 165 -0.52 -6.48 -12.03
C ARG A 165 0.80 -6.48 -11.25
N LEU A 166 1.69 -7.44 -11.52
CA LEU A 166 3.01 -7.50 -10.90
C LEU A 166 3.87 -6.27 -11.25
N LEU A 167 3.83 -5.81 -12.50
CA LEU A 167 4.52 -4.59 -12.91
C LEU A 167 3.99 -3.37 -12.14
N ALA A 168 2.66 -3.22 -12.00
CA ALA A 168 2.08 -2.13 -11.20
C ALA A 168 2.54 -2.17 -9.73
N LEU A 169 2.60 -3.36 -9.12
CA LEU A 169 3.16 -3.54 -7.78
C LEU A 169 4.64 -3.14 -7.74
N PHE A 170 5.45 -3.59 -8.69
CA PHE A 170 6.90 -3.33 -8.73
C PHE A 170 7.17 -1.84 -8.92
N MET A 171 6.42 -1.17 -9.80
CA MET A 171 6.50 0.27 -9.99
C MET A 171 6.19 1.03 -8.71
N TYR A 172 5.04 0.73 -8.08
CA TYR A 172 4.62 1.44 -6.87
C TYR A 172 5.57 1.19 -5.71
N TRP A 173 5.94 -0.06 -5.49
CA TRP A 173 6.84 -0.46 -4.41
C TRP A 173 8.19 0.26 -4.54
N ASN A 174 8.77 0.28 -5.74
CA ASN A 174 10.04 0.97 -5.98
C ASN A 174 9.90 2.50 -5.93
N LEU A 175 8.78 3.07 -6.38
CA LEU A 175 8.56 4.51 -6.23
C LEU A 175 8.61 4.91 -4.75
N MET A 176 7.99 4.13 -3.87
CA MET A 176 8.06 4.38 -2.43
C MET A 176 9.43 4.07 -1.84
N GLU A 177 10.08 3.00 -2.29
CA GLU A 177 11.41 2.59 -1.81
C GLU A 177 12.44 3.71 -1.97
N TYR A 178 12.43 4.38 -3.12
CA TYR A 178 13.44 5.38 -3.47
C TYR A 178 13.04 6.83 -3.13
N PHE A 179 11.74 7.13 -3.02
CA PHE A 179 11.27 8.52 -2.97
C PHE A 179 10.30 8.85 -1.84
N TYR A 180 9.82 7.87 -1.07
CA TYR A 180 8.92 8.15 0.05
C TYR A 180 9.71 8.55 1.31
N PRO A 181 9.46 9.74 1.91
CA PRO A 181 10.32 10.30 2.95
C PRO A 181 10.01 9.81 4.38
N TYR A 182 9.06 8.90 4.58
CA TYR A 182 8.62 8.51 5.92
C TYR A 182 8.62 6.99 6.17
N LYS A 183 9.38 6.21 5.38
CA LYS A 183 9.48 4.74 5.60
C LYS A 183 9.96 4.39 7.02
N TYR A 184 10.89 5.16 7.57
CA TYR A 184 11.48 4.91 8.90
C TYR A 184 10.50 5.00 10.09
N VAL A 185 9.30 5.55 9.90
CA VAL A 185 8.26 5.68 10.94
C VAL A 185 7.01 4.87 10.65
N MET A 186 7.01 4.09 9.57
CA MET A 186 5.90 3.19 9.26
C MET A 186 5.82 2.06 10.28
N ASP A 187 4.60 1.58 10.55
CA ASP A 187 4.38 0.48 11.50
C ASP A 187 5.00 -0.83 11.00
N LYS A 188 5.09 -0.97 9.68
CA LYS A 188 5.58 -2.18 9.00
C LYS A 188 6.73 -1.84 8.07
N ASP A 189 7.75 -2.69 8.10
CA ASP A 189 8.87 -2.65 7.18
C ASP A 189 8.42 -2.77 5.71
N TRP A 190 9.04 -1.98 4.84
CA TRP A 190 8.62 -1.89 3.44
C TRP A 190 8.95 -3.15 2.62
N ASP A 191 10.05 -3.84 2.96
CA ASP A 191 10.41 -5.10 2.31
C ASP A 191 9.41 -6.21 2.67
N SER A 192 9.05 -6.34 3.95
CA SER A 192 8.02 -7.30 4.39
C SER A 192 6.64 -6.97 3.81
N THR A 193 6.38 -5.70 3.48
CA THR A 193 5.16 -5.30 2.77
C THR A 193 5.15 -5.85 1.34
N LEU A 194 6.28 -5.84 0.63
CA LEU A 194 6.36 -6.42 -0.71
C LEU A 194 6.01 -7.91 -0.71
N GLU A 195 6.60 -8.68 0.20
CA GLU A 195 6.38 -10.13 0.29
C GLU A 195 4.92 -10.47 0.58
N ASP A 196 4.27 -9.74 1.49
CA ASP A 196 2.85 -9.94 1.81
C ASP A 196 1.91 -9.52 0.68
N MET A 197 2.29 -8.51 -0.11
CA MET A 197 1.44 -8.01 -1.19
C MET A 197 1.55 -8.84 -2.47
N ILE A 198 2.70 -9.45 -2.77
CA ILE A 198 2.88 -10.25 -4.00
C ILE A 198 1.77 -11.31 -4.20
N PRO A 199 1.42 -12.16 -3.22
CA PRO A 199 0.34 -13.13 -3.37
C PRO A 199 -0.99 -12.50 -3.75
N LEU A 200 -1.35 -11.36 -3.14
CA LEU A 200 -2.61 -10.66 -3.43
C LEU A 200 -2.68 -10.16 -4.88
N PHE A 201 -1.55 -9.71 -5.45
CA PHE A 201 -1.49 -9.28 -6.85
C PHE A 201 -1.48 -10.46 -7.82
N ILE A 202 -0.91 -11.61 -7.43
CA ILE A 202 -0.99 -12.84 -8.23
C ILE A 202 -2.43 -13.36 -8.27
N GLU A 203 -3.08 -13.42 -7.10
CA GLU A 203 -4.42 -13.99 -6.92
C GLU A 203 -5.55 -13.11 -7.46
N ALA A 204 -5.35 -11.79 -7.59
CA ALA A 204 -6.34 -10.90 -8.18
C ALA A 204 -6.69 -11.34 -9.61
N ASN A 205 -7.98 -11.46 -9.96
CA ASN A 205 -8.39 -11.98 -11.28
C ASN A 205 -9.19 -10.98 -12.11
N ASN A 206 -9.39 -9.76 -11.60
CA ASN A 206 -10.15 -8.71 -12.25
C ASN A 206 -9.79 -7.33 -11.66
N ASP A 207 -10.35 -6.27 -12.24
CA ASP A 207 -10.14 -4.88 -11.84
C ASP A 207 -10.54 -4.59 -10.38
N ASP A 208 -11.59 -5.24 -9.86
CA ASP A 208 -12.03 -5.07 -8.46
C ASP A 208 -11.00 -5.67 -7.49
N ASP A 209 -10.53 -6.88 -7.74
CA ASP A 209 -9.51 -7.54 -6.92
C ASP A 209 -8.21 -6.76 -6.93
N PHE A 210 -7.77 -6.29 -8.11
CA PHE A 210 -6.59 -5.44 -8.25
C PHE A 210 -6.74 -4.12 -7.49
N TYR A 211 -7.90 -3.47 -7.59
CA TYR A 211 -8.18 -2.25 -6.84
C TYR A 211 -8.08 -2.48 -5.32
N LEU A 212 -8.65 -3.58 -4.82
CA LEU A 212 -8.54 -3.96 -3.40
C LEU A 212 -7.10 -4.26 -2.99
N ALA A 213 -6.32 -4.94 -3.83
CA ALA A 213 -4.90 -5.20 -3.59
C ALA A 213 -4.09 -3.89 -3.51
N MET A 214 -4.34 -2.95 -4.42
CA MET A 214 -3.70 -1.62 -4.39
C MET A 214 -4.11 -0.81 -3.15
N GLN A 215 -5.38 -0.83 -2.76
CA GLN A 215 -5.80 -0.18 -1.50
C GLN A 215 -5.02 -0.77 -0.31
N LYS A 216 -4.99 -2.10 -0.19
CA LYS A 216 -4.22 -2.82 0.85
C LYS A 216 -2.74 -2.46 0.85
N LEU A 217 -2.13 -2.26 -0.32
CA LEU A 217 -0.73 -1.82 -0.45
C LEU A 217 -0.54 -0.39 0.06
N THR A 218 -1.35 0.54 -0.43
CA THR A 218 -1.17 1.99 -0.15
C THR A 218 -1.40 2.35 1.31
N VAL A 219 -2.31 1.65 2.00
CA VAL A 219 -2.60 1.85 3.43
C VAL A 219 -1.38 1.53 4.32
N ARG A 220 -0.47 0.66 3.85
CA ARG A 220 0.74 0.30 4.59
C ARG A 220 1.70 1.46 4.80
N LEU A 221 1.54 2.57 4.06
CA LEU A 221 2.36 3.76 4.25
C LEU A 221 2.05 4.55 5.53
N ASN A 222 0.94 4.23 6.23
CA ASN A 222 0.49 4.95 7.43
C ASN A 222 0.43 6.49 7.22
N ASP A 223 -0.03 6.94 6.04
CA ASP A 223 -0.06 8.36 5.68
C ASP A 223 -1.46 8.80 5.28
N SER A 224 -2.00 9.73 6.06
CA SER A 224 -3.30 10.38 5.83
C SER A 224 -3.43 11.07 4.46
N HIS A 225 -2.33 11.40 3.78
CA HIS A 225 -2.35 12.01 2.45
C HIS A 225 -2.41 10.98 1.31
N VAL A 226 -2.19 9.71 1.60
CA VAL A 226 -2.17 8.65 0.59
C VAL A 226 -3.60 8.20 0.33
N VAL A 227 -4.05 8.42 -0.91
CA VAL A 227 -5.36 7.96 -1.35
C VAL A 227 -5.25 7.24 -2.68
N PHE A 228 -5.88 6.06 -2.76
CA PHE A 228 -6.00 5.30 -4.00
C PHE A 228 -7.46 5.30 -4.45
N HIS A 229 -7.75 6.07 -5.50
CA HIS A 229 -9.11 6.24 -6.01
C HIS A 229 -9.33 5.49 -7.31
N ARG A 230 -10.51 4.87 -7.41
CA ARG A 230 -11.07 4.44 -8.69
C ARG A 230 -12.11 5.46 -9.15
N TYR A 231 -11.86 6.07 -10.31
CA TYR A 231 -12.84 6.92 -10.97
C TYR A 231 -13.90 6.04 -11.63
N LEU A 232 -15.12 6.12 -11.14
CA LEU A 232 -16.22 5.39 -11.74
C LEU A 232 -16.69 6.09 -13.03
N GLY A 233 -17.10 5.30 -14.03
CA GLY A 233 -17.56 5.80 -15.33
C GLY A 233 -18.90 6.54 -15.28
N LYS A 234 -19.31 7.15 -16.41
CA LYS A 234 -20.62 7.80 -16.54
C LYS A 234 -21.75 6.80 -16.28
N GLY A 235 -22.75 7.20 -15.49
CA GLY A 235 -23.94 6.39 -15.19
C GLY A 235 -23.92 5.66 -13.84
N THR A 236 -22.95 5.96 -12.97
CA THR A 236 -22.91 5.40 -11.61
C THR A 236 -24.00 5.96 -10.73
N LYS A 237 -24.51 5.12 -9.83
CA LYS A 237 -25.50 5.52 -8.82
C LYS A 237 -24.97 6.71 -8.02
N THR A 238 -25.85 7.67 -7.71
CA THR A 238 -25.51 8.78 -6.82
C THR A 238 -25.21 8.23 -5.42
N LYS A 239 -24.08 8.66 -4.85
CA LYS A 239 -23.73 8.37 -3.47
C LYS A 239 -24.64 9.19 -2.56
N ARG A 240 -25.29 8.52 -1.60
CA ARG A 240 -26.22 9.09 -0.63
C ARG A 240 -25.59 9.10 0.76
N PHE A 241 -26.10 9.97 1.64
CA PHE A 241 -25.49 10.27 2.94
C PHE A 241 -26.54 10.34 4.05
N LEU A 242 -26.12 10.04 5.27
CA LEU A 242 -26.86 10.42 6.47
C LEU A 242 -26.61 11.91 6.78
N PRO A 243 -27.65 12.75 6.99
CA PRO A 243 -27.50 14.20 7.15
C PRO A 243 -27.05 14.62 8.56
N VAL A 244 -25.96 14.01 9.05
CA VAL A 244 -25.37 14.25 10.37
C VAL A 244 -23.84 14.25 10.29
N THR A 245 -23.21 14.89 11.27
CA THR A 245 -21.79 14.67 11.59
C THR A 245 -21.72 13.80 12.83
N CYS A 246 -20.75 12.90 12.88
CA CYS A 246 -20.56 12.00 14.01
C CYS A 246 -19.09 11.97 14.46
N LYS A 247 -18.86 11.36 15.63
CA LYS A 247 -17.55 10.88 16.10
C LYS A 247 -17.64 9.43 16.54
N ILE A 248 -16.53 8.68 16.44
CA ILE A 248 -16.44 7.36 17.06
C ILE A 248 -15.76 7.49 18.42
N ILE A 249 -16.41 7.00 19.48
CA ILE A 249 -15.88 6.95 20.85
C ILE A 249 -16.23 5.57 21.43
N GLU A 250 -15.24 4.87 21.99
CA GLU A 250 -15.43 3.54 22.59
C GLU A 250 -16.24 2.57 21.72
N GLU A 251 -15.85 2.47 20.44
CA GLU A 251 -16.47 1.57 19.45
C GLU A 251 -17.98 1.86 19.25
N LYS A 252 -18.41 3.12 19.39
CA LYS A 252 -19.77 3.59 19.11
C LYS A 252 -19.72 4.88 18.30
N ILE A 253 -20.68 5.05 17.40
CA ILE A 253 -20.86 6.30 16.66
C ILE A 253 -21.76 7.21 17.51
N ILE A 254 -21.33 8.43 17.77
CA ILE A 254 -22.11 9.46 18.46
C ILE A 254 -22.44 10.56 17.46
N VAL A 255 -23.73 10.90 17.33
CA VAL A 255 -24.18 12.02 16.52
C VAL A 255 -23.77 13.34 17.20
N THR A 256 -22.94 14.13 16.56
CA THR A 256 -22.40 15.39 17.11
C THR A 256 -23.03 16.64 16.51
N GLU A 257 -23.62 16.52 15.32
CA GLU A 257 -24.23 17.64 14.61
C GLU A 257 -25.32 17.15 13.65
N VAL A 258 -26.40 17.93 13.51
CA VAL A 258 -27.45 17.73 12.52
C VAL A 258 -27.23 18.68 11.35
N LEU A 259 -27.08 18.13 10.13
CA LEU A 259 -26.84 18.89 8.91
C LEU A 259 -28.15 19.31 8.21
N GLN A 260 -29.23 18.52 8.36
CA GLN A 260 -30.57 18.86 7.84
C GLN A 260 -31.68 18.47 8.81
N VAL A 261 -32.21 19.49 9.52
CA VAL A 261 -33.23 19.32 10.57
C VAL A 261 -34.47 18.59 10.08
N ALA A 262 -35.05 18.97 8.93
CA ALA A 262 -36.29 18.36 8.43
C ALA A 262 -36.13 16.85 8.14
N LEU A 263 -34.96 16.44 7.63
CA LEU A 263 -34.67 15.04 7.33
C LEU A 263 -34.42 14.23 8.60
N THR A 264 -33.69 14.80 9.56
CA THR A 264 -33.42 14.12 10.84
C THR A 264 -34.64 14.08 11.76
N GLU A 265 -35.50 15.10 11.76
CA GLU A 265 -36.75 15.12 12.54
C GLU A 265 -37.75 14.07 12.05
N LYS A 266 -37.89 13.90 10.72
CA LYS A 266 -38.67 12.81 10.13
C LYS A 266 -38.20 11.45 10.67
N GLU A 267 -36.89 11.31 10.87
CA GLU A 267 -36.28 10.07 11.32
C GLU A 267 -36.01 9.99 12.84
N ASP A 268 -36.42 10.99 13.63
CA ASP A 268 -36.16 11.13 15.07
C ASP A 268 -34.67 10.98 15.46
N ILE A 269 -33.75 11.48 14.63
CA ILE A 269 -32.30 11.49 14.89
C ILE A 269 -31.90 12.81 15.53
N LYS A 270 -31.17 12.75 16.65
CA LYS A 270 -30.77 13.92 17.44
C LYS A 270 -29.29 13.89 17.79
N VAL A 271 -28.75 15.07 18.05
CA VAL A 271 -27.41 15.19 18.62
C VAL A 271 -27.36 14.48 19.98
N GLY A 272 -26.32 13.68 20.20
CA GLY A 272 -26.15 12.83 21.37
C GLY A 272 -26.63 11.38 21.18
N ASP A 273 -27.33 11.06 20.08
CA ASP A 273 -27.71 9.69 19.79
C ASP A 273 -26.48 8.80 19.60
N VAL A 274 -26.56 7.60 20.17
CA VAL A 274 -25.48 6.60 20.17
C VAL A 274 -25.89 5.44 19.26
N ILE A 275 -25.11 5.21 18.22
CA ILE A 275 -25.30 4.13 17.24
C ILE A 275 -24.27 3.03 17.53
N THR A 276 -24.76 1.81 17.74
CA THR A 276 -23.96 0.61 18.08
C THR A 276 -23.76 -0.33 16.89
N LYS A 277 -24.66 -0.29 15.90
CA LYS A 277 -24.52 -1.07 14.65
C LYS A 277 -24.98 -0.30 13.43
N VAL A 278 -24.36 -0.61 12.29
CA VAL A 278 -24.77 -0.17 10.96
C VAL A 278 -24.97 -1.40 10.08
N ASN A 279 -26.15 -1.52 9.46
CA ASN A 279 -26.56 -2.64 8.62
C ASN A 279 -26.31 -4.01 9.27
N GLY A 280 -26.56 -4.10 10.59
CA GLY A 280 -26.40 -5.33 11.37
C GLY A 280 -24.97 -5.60 11.87
N LYS A 281 -23.96 -4.84 11.43
CA LYS A 281 -22.58 -4.97 11.91
C LYS A 281 -22.29 -3.99 13.03
N SER A 282 -21.61 -4.44 14.08
CA SER A 282 -21.11 -3.56 15.14
C SER A 282 -20.06 -2.59 14.61
N ILE A 283 -19.95 -1.42 15.24
CA ILE A 283 -18.93 -0.43 14.86
C ILE A 283 -17.52 -1.02 15.01
N LYS A 284 -17.30 -1.89 16.00
CA LYS A 284 -16.05 -2.65 16.16
C LYS A 284 -15.73 -3.52 14.95
N GLU A 285 -16.70 -4.32 14.47
CA GLU A 285 -16.51 -5.16 13.27
C GLU A 285 -16.20 -4.30 12.05
N ILE A 286 -16.94 -3.19 11.87
CA ILE A 286 -16.72 -2.25 10.77
C ILE A 286 -15.31 -1.67 10.80
N ILE A 287 -14.82 -1.24 11.98
CA ILE A 287 -13.45 -0.77 12.17
C ILE A 287 -12.44 -1.84 11.76
N LEU A 288 -12.60 -3.07 12.26
CA LEU A 288 -11.63 -4.14 11.96
C LEU A 288 -11.64 -4.53 10.47
N GLU A 289 -12.81 -4.63 9.85
CA GLU A 289 -12.95 -4.98 8.43
C GLU A 289 -12.37 -3.91 7.48
N ASN A 290 -12.43 -2.63 7.86
CA ASN A 290 -11.99 -1.52 7.01
C ASN A 290 -10.53 -1.09 7.28
N ARG A 291 -9.86 -1.71 8.25
CA ARG A 291 -8.52 -1.27 8.71
C ARG A 291 -7.46 -1.31 7.61
N ASP A 292 -7.59 -2.29 6.73
CA ASP A 292 -6.67 -2.52 5.61
C ASP A 292 -7.00 -1.67 4.37
N PHE A 293 -7.98 -0.76 4.42
CA PHE A 293 -8.48 -0.03 3.25
C PHE A 293 -8.50 1.49 3.38
N ILE A 294 -8.18 2.03 4.56
CA ILE A 294 -8.20 3.47 4.84
C ILE A 294 -6.84 3.90 5.39
N SER A 295 -6.15 4.76 4.63
CA SER A 295 -4.87 5.32 5.05
C SER A 295 -5.07 6.33 6.17
N ALA A 296 -4.24 6.25 7.20
CA ALA A 296 -4.27 7.18 8.31
C ALA A 296 -2.90 7.21 9.01
N SER A 297 -2.48 8.40 9.42
CA SER A 297 -1.26 8.59 10.21
C SER A 297 -1.42 8.33 11.71
N ASN A 298 -2.65 8.17 12.20
CA ASN A 298 -2.95 7.82 13.59
C ASN A 298 -4.40 7.35 13.75
N GLU A 299 -4.71 6.79 14.92
CA GLU A 299 -6.02 6.23 15.23
C GLU A 299 -7.15 7.27 15.17
N ALA A 300 -6.92 8.48 15.69
CA ALA A 300 -7.95 9.52 15.71
C ALA A 300 -8.38 9.91 14.29
N TYR A 301 -7.40 10.10 13.39
CA TYR A 301 -7.66 10.37 11.99
C TYR A 301 -8.36 9.19 11.31
N TYR A 302 -7.94 7.95 11.57
CA TYR A 302 -8.57 6.75 11.04
C TYR A 302 -10.07 6.68 11.42
N LEU A 303 -10.39 6.88 12.71
CA LEU A 303 -11.75 6.84 13.23
C LEU A 303 -12.63 7.97 12.68
N GLU A 304 -12.04 9.12 12.35
CA GLU A 304 -12.74 10.19 11.63
C GLU A 304 -13.03 9.81 10.17
N HIS A 305 -12.07 9.20 9.48
CA HIS A 305 -12.15 8.92 8.04
C HIS A 305 -13.06 7.74 7.71
N ILE A 306 -13.11 6.71 8.58
CA ILE A 306 -14.01 5.58 8.39
C ILE A 306 -15.50 5.96 8.47
N LEU A 307 -15.85 7.09 9.10
CA LEU A 307 -17.24 7.54 9.14
C LEU A 307 -17.82 7.84 7.76
N GLU A 308 -16.98 8.26 6.79
CA GLU A 308 -17.44 8.54 5.43
C GLU A 308 -18.03 7.31 4.74
N PRO A 309 -17.29 6.19 4.56
CA PRO A 309 -17.85 4.98 3.96
C PRO A 309 -18.91 4.28 4.83
N VAL A 310 -18.96 4.54 6.14
CA VAL A 310 -19.96 3.94 7.05
C VAL A 310 -21.31 4.65 6.99
N LEU A 311 -21.29 5.98 6.85
CA LEU A 311 -22.49 6.82 6.85
C LEU A 311 -22.93 7.25 5.45
N SER A 312 -22.38 6.60 4.41
CA SER A 312 -22.72 6.86 3.01
C SER A 312 -22.63 5.62 2.14
N GLY A 313 -23.26 5.68 0.96
CA GLY A 313 -23.18 4.62 -0.04
C GLY A 313 -24.27 4.73 -1.10
N TYR A 314 -24.63 3.61 -1.74
CA TYR A 314 -25.47 3.59 -2.95
C TYR A 314 -26.86 2.95 -2.78
N SER A 315 -27.18 2.48 -1.58
CA SER A 315 -28.51 1.95 -1.20
C SER A 315 -29.52 3.07 -1.03
N GLU A 316 -30.81 2.74 -0.97
CA GLU A 316 -31.87 3.72 -0.67
C GLU A 316 -32.06 3.91 0.83
N THR A 317 -31.72 2.89 1.63
CA THR A 317 -31.90 2.89 3.08
C THR A 317 -30.65 2.40 3.80
N ILE A 318 -30.59 2.73 5.09
CA ILE A 318 -29.58 2.26 6.05
C ILE A 318 -30.29 1.79 7.32
N THR A 319 -29.81 0.71 7.92
CA THR A 319 -30.33 0.22 9.21
C THR A 319 -29.35 0.56 10.31
N LEU A 320 -29.80 1.27 11.34
CA LEU A 320 -29.00 1.70 12.48
C LEU A 320 -29.56 1.09 13.76
N GLU A 321 -28.69 0.54 14.61
CA GLU A 321 -29.05 0.16 15.99
C GLU A 321 -28.65 1.29 16.93
N PHE A 322 -29.62 1.85 17.65
CA PHE A 322 -29.42 2.93 18.61
C PHE A 322 -29.43 2.40 20.04
N LEU A 323 -28.59 2.96 20.91
CA LEU A 323 -28.58 2.72 22.34
C LEU A 323 -29.24 3.90 23.07
N LYS A 324 -30.37 3.66 23.72
CA LYS A 324 -31.11 4.67 24.49
C LYS A 324 -31.51 4.09 25.84
N GLU A 325 -31.11 4.75 26.93
CA GLU A 325 -31.44 4.34 28.30
C GLU A 325 -31.10 2.87 28.62
N GLY A 326 -30.00 2.36 28.03
CA GLY A 326 -29.55 0.98 28.20
C GLY A 326 -30.26 -0.06 27.33
N MET A 327 -31.25 0.35 26.53
CA MET A 327 -31.94 -0.53 25.58
C MET A 327 -31.48 -0.24 24.15
N THR A 328 -31.39 -1.29 23.34
CA THR A 328 -31.05 -1.18 21.92
C THR A 328 -32.30 -1.27 21.04
N THR A 329 -32.43 -0.36 20.09
CA THR A 329 -33.53 -0.37 19.10
C THR A 329 -32.98 -0.17 17.70
N SER A 330 -33.34 -1.05 16.77
CA SER A 330 -32.95 -0.93 15.36
C SER A 330 -34.00 -0.19 14.55
N LYS A 331 -33.54 0.72 13.69
CA LYS A 331 -34.39 1.48 12.77
C LYS A 331 -33.78 1.49 11.37
N THR A 332 -34.61 1.25 10.36
CA THR A 332 -34.26 1.49 8.96
C THR A 332 -34.74 2.88 8.56
N ILE A 333 -33.85 3.66 7.96
CA ILE A 333 -34.09 5.05 7.56
C ILE A 333 -33.61 5.30 6.13
N ASP A 334 -34.14 6.35 5.51
CA ASP A 334 -33.77 6.73 4.15
C ASP A 334 -32.37 7.36 4.10
N TRP A 335 -31.54 6.90 3.16
CA TRP A 335 -30.32 7.57 2.77
C TRP A 335 -30.65 8.74 1.85
N ASN A 336 -30.07 9.91 2.12
CA ASN A 336 -30.48 11.15 1.46
C ASN A 336 -29.48 11.54 0.37
N ASP A 337 -30.00 11.88 -0.80
CA ASP A 337 -29.26 12.50 -1.89
C ASP A 337 -29.31 14.03 -1.69
N TYR A 338 -28.36 14.57 -0.92
CA TYR A 338 -28.15 16.01 -0.88
C TYR A 338 -26.73 16.30 -1.37
N ASN A 339 -26.64 17.26 -2.29
CA ASN A 339 -25.44 17.51 -3.07
C ASN A 339 -24.28 17.91 -2.14
N ILE A 340 -23.10 17.31 -2.29
CA ILE A 340 -21.93 17.56 -1.42
C ILE A 340 -21.51 19.04 -1.49
N TRP A 341 -21.78 19.73 -2.61
CA TRP A 341 -21.60 21.18 -2.75
C TRP A 341 -22.51 22.01 -1.82
N GLN A 342 -23.68 21.50 -1.46
CA GLN A 342 -24.54 22.09 -0.43
C GLN A 342 -24.04 21.80 0.98
N ARG A 343 -23.08 20.88 1.20
CA ARG A 343 -22.56 20.59 2.55
C ARG A 343 -21.82 21.79 3.15
N TRP A 344 -21.14 22.60 2.32
CA TRP A 344 -20.53 23.87 2.74
C TRP A 344 -21.58 24.95 3.07
N GLU A 345 -22.67 25.03 2.31
CA GLU A 345 -23.80 25.94 2.59
C GLU A 345 -24.62 25.50 3.82
N LEU A 346 -24.78 24.19 4.03
CA LEU A 346 -25.49 23.60 5.17
C LEU A 346 -24.65 23.64 6.45
N ASN A 347 -23.32 23.53 6.38
CA ASN A 347 -22.44 23.72 7.54
C ASN A 347 -22.53 25.15 8.11
N GLN A 348 -22.90 26.15 7.31
CA GLN A 348 -23.18 27.50 7.81
C GLN A 348 -24.59 27.65 8.41
N ALA A 349 -25.48 26.69 8.17
CA ALA A 349 -26.85 26.67 8.67
C ALA A 349 -27.07 25.64 9.80
N SER A 350 -26.02 24.99 10.31
CA SER A 350 -26.13 23.99 11.37
C SER A 350 -26.65 24.63 12.66
N LYS A 351 -27.73 24.07 13.20
CA LYS A 351 -28.48 24.68 14.31
C LYS A 351 -28.16 24.08 15.67
N LEU A 352 -27.53 22.90 15.72
CA LEU A 352 -27.30 22.13 16.94
C LEU A 352 -25.98 21.35 16.83
N LYS A 353 -24.99 21.71 17.65
CA LYS A 353 -23.66 21.09 17.69
C LYS A 353 -23.23 20.88 19.14
N ILE A 354 -22.66 19.71 19.43
CA ILE A 354 -21.94 19.48 20.70
C ILE A 354 -20.44 19.44 20.41
N ASN A 355 -19.68 20.27 21.12
CA ASN A 355 -18.21 20.19 21.11
C ASN A 355 -17.77 19.10 22.08
N LEU A 356 -17.49 17.90 21.54
CA LEU A 356 -16.77 16.86 22.27
C LEU A 356 -15.29 17.21 22.21
N ASN A 357 -14.78 17.87 23.26
CA ASN A 357 -13.35 17.99 23.52
C ASN A 357 -12.89 16.60 24.00
N VAL A 358 -12.22 15.86 23.12
CA VAL A 358 -11.56 14.58 23.43
C VAL A 358 -10.08 14.77 23.19
#